data_AF-A0A1C6CCE4-F1
#
_entry.id   AF-A0A1C6CCE4-F1
#
_cell.length_a   1.000
_cell.length_b   1.000
_cell.length_c   1.000
_cell.angle_alpha   90.00
_cell.angle_beta   90.00
_cell.angle_gamma   90.00
#
_symmetry.space_group_name_H-M   'P 1'
#
loop_
_entity.id
_entity.type
_entity.pdbx_description
1 polymer ?
#
loop_
_entity_poly.entity_id
_entity_poly.type
_entity_poly.pdbx_seq_one_letter_code
_entity_poly.pdbx_strand_id
1 'polypeptide(L)' 'MDNIPSAYAEEAVAWAVENGLLQGSEAGNLMLSQPVTRQQLAAVLYRFAKLEGQT' A
#
# COMPACT_ATOMS: atom_id res chain seq x y z
N MET A 1 -3.81 -15.46 3.10
CA MET A 1 -3.37 -14.04 3.15
C MET A 1 -4.33 -13.23 2.30
N ASP A 2 -4.60 -12.00 2.70
CA ASP A 2 -5.51 -11.08 2.03
C ASP A 2 -4.71 -10.14 1.12
N ASN A 3 -4.28 -10.69 -0.01
CA ASN A 3 -3.36 -10.07 -0.96
C ASN A 3 -3.92 -10.02 -2.39
N ILE A 4 -5.15 -10.47 -2.62
CA ILE A 4 -5.77 -10.52 -3.94
C ILE A 4 -6.64 -9.27 -4.11
N PRO A 5 -6.20 -8.27 -4.91
CA PRO A 5 -7.01 -7.09 -5.18
C PRO A 5 -8.24 -7.44 -6.04
N SER A 6 -9.22 -6.56 -6.08
CA SER A 6 -10.25 -6.61 -7.12
C SER A 6 -9.63 -6.31 -8.48
N ALA A 7 -10.27 -6.75 -9.57
CA ALA A 7 -9.80 -6.48 -10.94
C ALA A 7 -9.60 -4.97 -11.20
N TYR A 8 -10.41 -4.12 -10.58
CA TYR A 8 -10.28 -2.67 -10.68
C TYR A 8 -9.01 -2.12 -10.01
N ALA A 9 -8.55 -2.76 -8.93
CA ALA A 9 -7.43 -2.28 -8.11
C ALA A 9 -6.12 -3.03 -8.39
N GLU A 10 -6.10 -4.00 -9.30
CA GLU A 10 -4.97 -4.89 -9.54
C GLU A 10 -3.68 -4.13 -9.90
N GLU A 11 -3.77 -3.28 -10.92
CA GLU A 11 -2.64 -2.47 -11.38
C GLU A 11 -2.18 -1.47 -10.32
N ALA A 12 -3.12 -0.82 -9.64
CA ALA A 12 -2.83 0.16 -8.60
C ALA A 12 -2.12 -0.48 -7.38
N VAL A 13 -2.56 -1.68 -6.97
CA VAL A 13 -1.93 -2.41 -5.87
C VAL A 13 -0.55 -2.91 -6.26
N ALA A 14 -0.38 -3.43 -7.48
CA ALA A 14 0.92 -3.86 -7.97
C ALA A 14 1.93 -2.70 -7.96
N TRP A 15 1.55 -1.54 -8.53
CA TRP A 15 2.38 -0.34 -8.53
C TRP A 15 2.72 0.14 -7.12
N ALA A 16 1.74 0.16 -6.21
CA ALA A 16 1.96 0.61 -4.84
C ALA A 16 2.91 -0.32 -4.07
N VAL A 17 2.88 -1.63 -4.33
CA VAL A 17 3.82 -2.58 -3.73
C VAL A 17 5.22 -2.44 -4.33
N GLU A 18 5.32 -2.32 -5.66
CA GLU A 18 6.61 -2.16 -6.37
C GLU A 18 7.35 -0.89 -5.92
N ASN A 19 6.62 0.21 -5.72
CA ASN A 19 7.18 1.48 -5.24
C ASN A 19 7.31 1.55 -3.71
N GLY A 20 7.01 0.45 -3.00
CA GLY A 20 7.14 0.36 -1.54
C GLY A 20 6.16 1.23 -0.75
N LEU A 21 5.12 1.77 -1.40
CA LEU A 21 4.07 2.57 -0.77
C LEU A 21 3.20 1.70 0.13
N LEU A 22 2.77 0.55 -0.38
CA LEU A 22 2.02 -0.47 0.35
C LEU A 22 2.97 -1.59 0.77
N GLN A 23 2.95 -1.96 2.05
CA GLN A 23 3.82 -2.99 2.63
C GLN A 23 2.97 -3.95 3.46
N GLY A 24 3.23 -5.25 3.33
CA GLY A 24 2.57 -6.27 4.14
C GLY A 24 3.14 -6.36 5.55
N SER A 25 2.48 -7.15 6.40
CA SER A 25 3.05 -7.57 7.68
C SER A 25 4.32 -8.42 7.48
N GLU A 26 5.01 -8.76 8.57
CA GLU A 26 6.16 -9.68 8.53
C GLU A 26 5.84 -11.03 7.86
N ALA A 27 4.58 -11.45 7.91
CA ALA A 27 4.09 -12.66 7.24
C ALA A 27 3.69 -12.45 5.77
N GLY A 28 3.94 -11.26 5.20
CA GLY A 28 3.61 -10.91 3.81
C GLY A 28 2.13 -10.60 3.54
N ASN A 29 1.32 -10.39 4.58
CA ASN A 29 -0.12 -10.10 4.42
C ASN A 29 -0.37 -8.60 4.19
N LEU A 30 -0.98 -8.24 3.07
CA LEU A 30 -1.31 -6.86 2.66
C LEU A 30 -2.62 -6.34 3.27
N MET A 31 -3.51 -7.24 3.71
CA MET A 31 -4.78 -6.89 4.36
C MET A 31 -5.69 -6.00 3.49
N LEU A 32 -5.75 -6.27 2.18
CA LEU A 32 -6.44 -5.42 1.19
C LEU A 32 -7.95 -5.23 1.44
N SER A 33 -8.61 -6.18 2.11
CA SER A 33 -10.03 -6.12 2.47
C SER A 33 -10.31 -5.35 3.76
N GLN A 34 -9.27 -5.00 4.53
CA GLN A 34 -9.42 -4.33 5.82
C GLN A 34 -9.44 -2.81 5.66
N PRO A 35 -10.19 -2.09 6.53
CA PRO A 35 -10.16 -0.64 6.54
C PRO A 35 -8.76 -0.14 6.92
N VAL A 36 -8.30 0.90 6.21
CA VAL A 36 -7.03 1.56 6.53
C VAL A 36 -7.19 2.42 7.78
N THR A 37 -6.23 2.34 8.70
CA THR A 37 -6.15 3.27 9.83
C THR A 37 -5.57 4.61 9.38
N ARG A 38 -5.86 5.69 10.12
CA ARG A 38 -5.29 7.02 9.85
C ARG A 38 -3.75 7.02 9.84
N GLN A 39 -3.14 6.23 10.72
CA GLN A 39 -1.69 6.07 10.79
C GLN A 39 -1.12 5.40 9.53
N GLN A 40 -1.75 4.32 9.05
CA GLN A 40 -1.35 3.66 7.81
C GLN A 40 -1.50 4.58 6.61
N LEU A 41 -2.61 5.33 6.54
CA LEU A 41 -2.81 6.32 5.47
C LEU A 41 -1.72 7.40 5.49
N ALA A 42 -1.38 7.95 6.66
CA ALA A 42 -0.30 8.92 6.79
C ALA A 42 1.06 8.34 6.36
N ALA A 43 1.34 7.07 6.68
CA ALA A 43 2.56 6.40 6.23
C ALA A 43 2.62 6.23 4.70
N VAL A 44 1.51 5.87 4.05
CA VAL A 44 1.42 5.78 2.59
C VAL A 44 1.66 7.15 1.96
N LEU A 45 1.00 8.20 2.45
CA LEU A 45 1.17 9.56 1.94
C LEU A 45 2.60 10.08 2.11
N TYR A 46 3.24 9.79 3.24
CA TYR A 46 4.64 10.15 3.47
C TYR A 46 5.59 9.46 2.48
N ARG A 47 5.41 8.15 2.26
CA ARG A 47 6.21 7.39 1.28
C ARG A 47 5.99 7.89 -0.14
N PHE A 48 4.75 8.27 -0.46
CA PHE A 48 4.41 8.86 -1.76
C PHE A 48 5.09 10.21 -1.95
N ALA A 49 5.03 11.11 -0.97
CA ALA A 49 5.72 12.40 -1.03
C ALA A 49 7.24 12.21 -1.23
N LYS A 50 7.85 11.22 -0.57
CA LYS A 50 9.25 10.86 -0.78
C LYS A 50 9.54 10.33 -2.19
N LEU A 51 8.66 9.49 -2.73
CA LEU A 51 8.77 8.98 -4.11
C LEU A 51 8.75 10.13 -5.13
N GLU A 52 7.91 11.14 -4.89
CA GLU A 52 7.79 12.36 -5.71
C GLU A 52 8.90 13.39 -5.45
N GLY A 53 9.85 13.11 -4.56
CA GLY A 53 10.96 14.04 -4.24
C GLY A 53 10.53 15.28 -3.44
N GLN A 54 9.43 15.21 -2.70
CA GLN A 54 8.87 16.33 -1.93
C GLN A 54 9.37 16.38 -0.47
N THR A 55 10.21 15.43 -0.06
CA THR A 55 10.86 15.35 1.27
C THR A 55 12.25 14.76 1.14
#